data_AF-A0A961MPJ8-F1
#
_entry.id   AF-A0A961MPJ8-F1
#
_cell.length_a   1.000
_cell.length_b   1.000
_cell.length_c   1.000
_cell.angle_alpha   90.00
_cell.angle_beta   90.00
_cell.angle_gamma   90.00
#
_symmetry.space_group_name_H-M   'P 1'
#
loop_
_entity.id
_entity.type
_entity.pdbx_description
1 polymer ?
#
loop_
_entity_poly.entity_id
_entity_poly.type
_entity_poly.pdbx_seq_one_letter_code
_entity_poly.pdbx_strand_id
1 'polypeptide(L)' 'AIMIGDSEIDAATARAAEVPFVLHVPGYRKASVAEIAPDACLEDYGALPAIVARLVNGRSPR' A
#
# COMPACT_ATOMS: atom_id res chain seq x y z
N ALA A 1 11.54 3.35 1.50
CA ALA A 1 10.64 3.40 0.33
C ALA A 1 9.25 2.91 0.72
N ILE A 2 8.23 3.25 -0.08
CA ILE A 2 6.84 2.78 0.01
C ILE A 2 6.39 2.46 -1.42
N MET A 3 5.70 1.34 -1.62
CA MET A 3 5.09 0.96 -2.90
C MET A 3 3.62 1.41 -2.91
N ILE A 4 3.20 2.04 -4.01
CA ILE A 4 1.81 2.40 -4.27
C ILE A 4 1.42 1.73 -5.58
N GLY A 5 0.35 0.95 -5.56
CA GLY A 5 -0.14 0.22 -6.74
C GLY A 5 -1.58 -0.21 -6.53
N ASP A 6 -2.19 -0.82 -7.54
CA ASP A 6 -3.62 -1.14 -7.54
C ASP A 6 -3.91 -2.64 -7.57
N SER A 7 -2.90 -3.49 -7.67
CA SER A 7 -3.07 -4.91 -7.90
C SER A 7 -2.37 -5.82 -6.88
N GLU A 8 -2.74 -7.09 -6.90
CA GLU A 8 -2.07 -8.16 -6.17
C GLU A 8 -0.60 -8.34 -6.58
N ILE A 9 -0.24 -7.95 -7.80
CA ILE A 9 1.14 -8.01 -8.30
C ILE A 9 1.98 -6.95 -7.60
N ASP A 10 1.47 -5.72 -7.46
CA ASP A 10 2.15 -4.66 -6.73
C ASP A 10 2.34 -5.02 -5.26
N ALA A 11 1.33 -5.66 -4.65
CA ALA A 11 1.41 -6.16 -3.29
C ALA A 11 2.50 -7.24 -3.15
N ALA A 12 2.60 -8.17 -4.12
CA ALA A 12 3.66 -9.17 -4.14
C ALA A 12 5.04 -8.53 -4.30
N THR A 13 5.19 -7.53 -5.17
CA THR A 13 6.43 -6.77 -5.34
C THR A 13 6.82 -6.03 -4.06
N ALA A 14 5.88 -5.36 -3.40
CA ALA A 14 6.12 -4.65 -2.15
C ALA A 14 6.62 -5.59 -1.04
N ARG A 15 5.99 -6.76 -0.91
CA ARG A 15 6.41 -7.81 0.04
C ARG A 15 7.80 -8.34 -0.28
N ALA A 16 8.08 -8.64 -1.54
CA ALA A 16 9.40 -9.14 -1.96
C ALA A 16 10.51 -8.10 -1.72
N ALA A 17 10.18 -6.80 -1.81
CA ALA A 17 11.10 -5.70 -1.53
C ALA A 17 11.09 -5.26 -0.06
N GLU A 18 10.30 -5.90 0.81
CA GLU A 18 10.15 -5.57 2.23
C GLU A 18 9.81 -4.08 2.49
N VAL A 19 8.96 -3.51 1.63
CA VAL A 19 8.46 -2.13 1.77
C VAL A 19 6.95 -2.11 2.03
N PRO A 20 6.43 -1.08 2.74
CA PRO A 20 4.99 -0.93 2.93
C PRO A 20 4.26 -0.80 1.58
N PHE A 21 3.07 -1.37 1.51
CA PHE A 21 2.20 -1.33 0.35
C PHE A 21 0.92 -0.52 0.61
N VAL A 22 0.67 0.46 -0.24
CA VAL A 22 -0.58 1.22 -0.28
C VAL A 22 -1.36 0.83 -1.53
N LEU A 23 -2.56 0.29 -1.33
CA LEU A 23 -3.46 -0.11 -2.41
C LEU A 23 -4.30 1.09 -2.88
N HIS A 24 -4.16 1.46 -4.14
CA HIS A 24 -5.06 2.40 -4.81
C HIS A 24 -6.37 1.70 -5.18
N VAL A 25 -7.39 1.87 -4.33
CA VAL A 25 -8.67 1.14 -4.39
C VAL A 25 -9.44 1.30 -5.71
N PRO A 26 -9.46 2.49 -6.34
CA PRO A 26 -10.14 2.70 -7.63
C PRO A 26 -9.45 2.04 -8.83
N GLY A 27 -8.20 1.57 -8.67
CA GLY A 27 -7.47 0.92 -9.75
C GLY A 27 -7.90 -0.54 -9.98
N TYR A 28 -7.20 -1.21 -10.91
CA TYR A 28 -7.55 -2.53 -11.39
C TYR A 28 -6.94 -3.64 -10.55
N ARG A 29 -7.79 -4.55 -10.05
CA ARG A 29 -7.41 -5.74 -9.28
C ARG A 29 -8.34 -6.90 -9.60
N LYS A 30 -7.79 -8.11 -9.51
CA LYS A 30 -8.60 -9.35 -9.59
C LYS A 30 -9.02 -9.83 -8.21
N ALA A 31 -8.15 -9.61 -7.22
CA ALA A 31 -8.40 -9.97 -5.83
C ALA A 31 -9.17 -8.88 -5.07
N SER A 32 -9.89 -9.28 -4.03
CA SER A 32 -10.50 -8.35 -3.08
C SER A 32 -9.43 -7.62 -2.24
N VAL A 33 -9.78 -6.48 -1.66
CA VAL A 33 -8.88 -5.76 -0.74
C VAL A 33 -8.44 -6.64 0.43
N ALA A 34 -9.33 -7.50 0.92
CA ALA A 34 -9.03 -8.43 2.01
C ALA A 34 -7.98 -9.49 1.62
N GLU A 35 -8.07 -10.03 0.41
CA GLU A 35 -7.08 -10.98 -0.12
C GLU A 35 -5.73 -10.30 -0.42
N ILE A 36 -5.77 -9.05 -0.91
CA ILE A 36 -4.56 -8.26 -1.18
C ILE A 36 -3.86 -7.87 0.13
N ALA A 37 -4.60 -7.63 1.21
CA ALA A 37 -4.08 -7.28 2.54
C ALA A 37 -3.00 -6.17 2.53
N PRO A 38 -3.33 -4.94 2.06
CA PRO A 38 -2.40 -3.81 2.04
C PRO A 38 -2.22 -3.17 3.43
N ASP A 39 -1.12 -2.43 3.63
CA ASP A 39 -0.88 -1.67 4.87
C ASP A 39 -1.76 -0.40 4.96
N ALA A 40 -2.23 0.08 3.80
CA ALA A 40 -3.19 1.17 3.69
C ALA A 40 -3.98 1.08 2.38
N CYS A 41 -5.18 1.64 2.39
CA CYS A 41 -5.99 1.88 1.19
C CYS A 41 -5.96 3.37 0.84
N LEU A 42 -5.95 3.67 -0.46
CA LEU A 42 -5.95 5.00 -1.04
C LEU A 42 -7.11 5.12 -2.03
N GLU A 43 -8.08 5.97 -1.72
CA GLU A 43 -9.20 6.27 -2.65
C GLU A 43 -8.88 7.46 -3.55
N ASP A 44 -8.12 8.43 -3.04
CA ASP A 44 -7.67 9.61 -3.76
C ASP A 44 -6.26 10.02 -3.31
N TYR A 45 -5.50 10.65 -4.21
CA TYR A 45 -4.13 11.08 -3.92
C TYR A 45 -4.02 12.24 -2.93
N GLY A 46 -5.11 12.93 -2.60
CA GLY A 46 -5.14 13.96 -1.56
C GLY A 46 -4.93 13.37 -0.16
N ALA A 47 -5.35 12.13 0.08
CA ALA A 47 -5.09 11.40 1.33
C ALA A 47 -3.65 10.87 1.46
N LEU A 48 -2.88 10.85 0.37
CA LEU A 48 -1.56 10.21 0.33
C LEU A 48 -0.55 10.77 1.34
N PRO A 49 -0.40 12.10 1.54
CA PRO A 49 0.55 12.64 2.52
C PRO A 49 0.30 12.15 3.94
N ALA A 50 -0.96 12.05 4.36
CA ALA A 50 -1.33 11.56 5.68
C ALA A 50 -1.04 10.07 5.85
N ILE A 51 -1.31 9.27 4.81
CA ILE A 51 -1.00 7.83 4.79
C ILE A 51 0.51 7.60 4.90
N VAL A 52 1.31 8.35 4.11
CA VAL A 52 2.78 8.24 4.16
C VAL A 52 3.32 8.61 5.54
N ALA A 53 2.85 9.72 6.13
CA ALA A 53 3.27 10.13 7.46
C ALA A 53 2.99 9.04 8.51
N ARG A 54 1.82 8.41 8.47
CA ARG A 54 1.47 7.29 9.36
C ARG A 54 2.40 6.09 9.19
N LEU A 55 2.69 5.69 7.95
CA LEU A 55 3.51 4.50 7.66
C LEU A 55 5.00 4.69 7.93
N VAL A 56 5.51 5.93 7.81
CA VAL A 56 6.89 6.26 8.13
C VAL A 56 7.10 6.37 9.64
N ASN A 57 6.17 6.99 10.36
CA ASN A 57 6.30 7.22 11.81
C ASN A 57 5.96 5.98 12.65
N GLY A 58 5.16 5.05 12.13
CA GLY A 58 4.76 3.82 12.82
C GLY A 58 5.78 2.67 12.75
N ARG A 59 6.86 2.80 11.97
CA ARG A 59 7.91 1.79 11.86
C ARG A 59 9.04 2.08 12.85
N SER A 60 9.09 1.33 13.95
CA SER A 60 10.35 1.18 14.68
C SER A 60 11.40 0.58 13.75
N PRO A 61 12.62 1.14 13.67
CA PRO A 61 13.70 0.52 12.90
C PRO A 61 13.96 -0.88 13.45
N ARG A 62 13.93 -1.89 12.57
CA ARG A 62 14.41 -3.24 12.87
C ARG A 62 15.90 -3.32 12.57
#